data_AF-A0A5C3KUN7-F1
#
_entry.id   AF-A0A5C3KUN7-F1
#
_cell.length_a   1.000
_cell.length_b   1.000
_cell.length_c   1.000
_cell.angle_alpha   90.00
_cell.angle_beta   90.00
_cell.angle_gamma   90.00
#
_symmetry.space_group_name_H-M   'P 1'
#
loop_
_entity.id
_entity.type
_entity.pdbx_description
1 polymer ?
#
loop_
_entity_poly.entity_id
_entity_poly.type
_entity_poly.pdbx_seq_one_letter_code
_entity_poly.pdbx_strand_id
1 'polypeptide(L)'
;MCVSRFSPAMESSAYTLPPLYIDEDFDKIATTDEDHPDYWLHGQCAGGWILDFGKHRGQALNSVSVQYLTWCYETLNDKPCFDEAFERYREGLEEWTEDHYMDFVVTFGVKYPGKILEECQHDEEWMDWLTQQPHLRKKHDIFYMALDRCIAEERGRHRYHRRTRSQLYELSDPVNYDNYALLRVFFPKYNL
;
A
#
# COMPACT_ATOMS: atom_id res chain seq x y z
N MET A 1 -32.98 14.64 31.76
CA MET A 1 -33.06 13.41 30.94
C MET A 1 -32.57 13.78 29.55
N CYS A 2 -31.28 13.60 29.28
CA CYS A 2 -30.70 13.88 27.96
C CYS A 2 -30.98 12.69 27.05
N VAL A 3 -31.84 12.92 26.06
CA VAL A 3 -32.11 11.95 24.99
C VAL A 3 -30.94 12.07 24.01
N SER A 4 -29.89 11.27 24.21
CA SER A 4 -28.85 11.10 23.20
C SER A 4 -29.51 10.45 21.99
N ARG A 5 -29.68 11.23 20.93
CA ARG A 5 -30.09 10.74 19.61
C ARG A 5 -28.99 9.82 19.11
N PHE A 6 -29.13 8.53 19.39
CA PHE A 6 -28.53 7.49 18.55
C PHE A 6 -29.13 7.70 17.15
N SER A 7 -28.33 8.25 16.24
CA SER A 7 -28.62 8.14 14.81
C SER A 7 -28.42 6.68 14.41
N PRO A 8 -29.45 5.96 13.94
CA PRO A 8 -29.26 4.65 13.36
C PRO A 8 -29.04 4.77 11.84
N ALA A 9 -28.21 3.86 11.35
CA ALA A 9 -28.06 3.39 9.97
C ALA A 9 -27.00 4.04 9.06
N MET A 10 -26.24 3.11 8.44
CA MET A 10 -25.32 3.23 7.30
C MET A 10 -23.87 3.60 7.59
N GLU A 11 -23.12 2.71 8.26
CA GLU A 11 -21.68 2.60 7.97
C GLU A 11 -21.34 1.16 7.56
N SER A 12 -21.29 1.02 6.24
CA SER A 12 -20.67 -0.06 5.48
C SER A 12 -19.47 -0.69 6.19
N SER A 13 -19.44 -2.02 6.16
CA SER A 13 -18.35 -2.94 6.55
C SER A 13 -16.93 -2.53 6.14
N ALA A 14 -16.77 -1.57 5.21
CA ALA A 14 -15.49 -1.11 4.69
C ALA A 14 -14.56 -0.46 5.74
N TYR A 15 -15.10 0.09 6.83
CA TYR A 15 -14.31 0.79 7.87
C TYR A 15 -13.61 -0.11 8.89
N THR A 16 -13.60 -1.43 8.66
CA THR A 16 -12.99 -2.38 9.61
C THR A 16 -11.82 -3.14 9.02
N LEU A 17 -11.51 -2.90 7.75
CA LEU A 17 -10.46 -3.66 7.07
C LEU A 17 -9.08 -3.11 7.47
N PRO A 18 -8.10 -4.02 7.69
CA PRO A 18 -6.72 -3.63 7.89
C PRO A 18 -6.18 -2.98 6.60
N PRO A 19 -5.17 -2.10 6.73
CA PRO A 19 -4.58 -1.40 5.58
C PRO A 19 -3.78 -2.34 4.65
N LEU A 20 -3.33 -3.48 5.20
CA LEU A 20 -2.53 -4.47 4.51
C LEU A 20 -3.24 -5.81 4.50
N TYR A 21 -2.98 -6.58 3.46
CA TYR A 21 -3.24 -8.01 3.48
C TYR A 21 -2.20 -8.66 4.40
N ILE A 22 -2.68 -9.43 5.38
CA ILE A 22 -1.83 -10.11 6.36
C ILE A 22 -1.98 -11.61 6.10
N ASP A 23 -0.88 -12.26 5.74
CA ASP A 23 -0.84 -13.70 5.60
C ASP A 23 -1.06 -14.39 6.95
N GLU A 24 -1.84 -15.48 6.96
CA GLU A 24 -2.13 -16.24 8.18
C GLU A 24 -0.88 -16.96 8.75
N ASP A 25 0.17 -17.11 7.95
CA ASP A 25 1.40 -17.84 8.24
C ASP A 25 2.59 -16.92 8.59
N PHE A 26 2.41 -16.00 9.55
CA PHE A 26 3.51 -15.15 10.02
C PHE A 26 4.37 -15.82 11.09
N ASP A 27 5.65 -15.43 11.17
CA ASP A 27 6.56 -15.93 12.20
C ASP A 27 6.16 -15.38 13.57
N LYS A 28 5.81 -16.28 14.50
CA LYS A 28 5.44 -15.91 15.87
C LYS A 28 6.59 -15.23 16.61
N ILE A 29 7.84 -15.45 16.19
CA ILE A 29 9.01 -14.77 16.77
C ILE A 29 8.89 -13.26 16.60
N ALA A 30 8.31 -12.77 15.49
CA ALA A 30 8.04 -11.36 15.23
C ALA A 30 7.17 -10.67 16.29
N THR A 31 6.47 -11.43 17.14
CA THR A 31 5.67 -10.85 18.23
C THR A 31 6.51 -10.37 19.40
N THR A 32 7.74 -10.89 19.57
CA THR A 32 8.59 -10.68 20.74
C THR A 32 9.99 -10.19 20.41
N ASP A 33 10.50 -10.48 19.21
CA ASP A 33 11.84 -10.10 18.79
C ASP A 33 11.80 -8.75 18.07
N GLU A 34 12.28 -7.69 18.75
CA GLU A 34 12.28 -6.32 18.22
C GLU A 34 13.16 -6.16 16.96
N ASP A 35 14.15 -7.04 16.78
CA ASP A 35 15.05 -7.02 15.62
C ASP A 35 14.46 -7.79 14.42
N HIS A 36 13.30 -8.43 14.57
CA HIS A 36 12.64 -9.14 13.49
C HIS A 36 12.08 -8.16 12.44
N PRO A 37 12.27 -8.42 11.13
CA PRO A 37 11.81 -7.51 10.07
C PRO A 37 10.30 -7.20 10.14
N ASP A 38 9.48 -8.17 10.56
CA ASP A 38 8.03 -7.98 10.69
C ASP A 38 7.58 -7.53 12.09
N TYR A 39 8.49 -7.14 12.98
CA TYR A 39 8.15 -6.70 14.34
C TYR A 39 7.23 -5.47 14.32
N TRP A 40 7.42 -4.54 13.39
CA TRP A 40 6.54 -3.38 13.26
C TRP A 40 5.07 -3.81 12.99
N LEU A 41 4.85 -4.93 12.31
CA LEU A 41 3.53 -5.45 11.94
C LEU A 41 2.92 -6.36 13.03
N HIS A 42 3.72 -7.20 13.70
CA HIS A 42 3.23 -8.22 14.63
C HIS A 42 3.68 -8.05 16.09
N GLY A 43 4.62 -7.13 16.35
CA GLY A 43 5.24 -6.90 17.65
C GLY A 43 4.26 -6.38 18.69
N GLN A 44 4.41 -6.85 19.94
CA GLN A 44 3.53 -6.46 21.05
C GLN A 44 3.55 -4.95 21.36
N CYS A 45 4.62 -4.25 20.99
CA CYS A 45 4.76 -2.80 21.12
C CYS A 45 4.59 -2.05 19.78
N ALA A 46 4.02 -2.69 18.77
CA ALA A 46 3.74 -2.14 17.44
C ALA A 46 2.42 -2.74 16.91
N GLY A 47 2.34 -3.22 15.67
CA GLY A 47 1.11 -3.71 15.05
C GLY A 47 0.40 -4.86 15.80
N GLY A 48 1.11 -5.63 16.63
CA GLY A 48 0.53 -6.66 17.50
C GLY A 48 -0.07 -6.14 18.81
N TRP A 49 0.06 -4.85 19.12
CA TRP A 49 -0.45 -4.27 20.36
C TRP A 49 -1.98 -4.39 20.44
N ILE A 50 -2.48 -4.90 21.56
CA ILE A 50 -3.91 -5.14 21.76
C ILE A 50 -4.59 -3.90 22.34
N LEU A 51 -5.58 -3.38 21.61
CA LEU A 51 -6.39 -2.26 22.04
C LEU A 51 -7.14 -2.59 23.34
N ASP A 52 -6.91 -1.82 24.41
CA ASP A 52 -7.63 -1.97 25.68
C ASP A 52 -8.89 -1.09 25.79
N PHE A 53 -9.19 -0.30 24.74
CA PHE A 53 -10.20 0.75 24.73
C PHE A 53 -11.03 0.81 23.45
N GLY A 54 -12.09 1.62 23.49
CA GLY A 54 -12.89 1.98 22.32
C GLY A 54 -13.69 0.83 21.71
N LYS A 55 -14.12 1.02 20.45
CA LYS A 55 -14.99 0.07 19.73
C LYS A 55 -14.27 -1.25 19.38
N HIS A 56 -12.95 -1.18 19.22
CA HIS A 56 -12.10 -2.28 18.76
C HIS A 56 -11.31 -2.95 19.92
N ARG A 57 -11.81 -2.82 21.16
CA ARG A 57 -11.17 -3.42 22.33
C ARG A 57 -10.97 -4.93 22.15
N GLY A 58 -9.77 -5.40 22.46
CA GLY A 58 -9.36 -6.81 22.33
C GLY A 58 -8.81 -7.17 20.95
N GLN A 59 -8.79 -6.24 19.99
CA GLN A 59 -8.20 -6.42 18.67
C GLN A 59 -6.76 -5.85 18.63
N ALA A 60 -5.90 -6.46 17.82
CA ALA A 60 -4.54 -5.96 17.56
C ALA A 60 -4.58 -4.72 16.66
N LEU A 61 -3.60 -3.81 16.79
CA LEU A 61 -3.51 -2.62 15.95
C LEU A 61 -3.55 -2.95 14.45
N ASN A 62 -2.80 -3.96 14.02
CA ASN A 62 -2.71 -4.38 12.61
C ASN A 62 -4.01 -4.94 12.04
N SER A 63 -4.96 -5.33 12.89
CA SER A 63 -6.27 -5.85 12.50
C SER A 63 -7.35 -4.78 12.38
N VAL A 64 -7.01 -3.52 12.68
CA VAL A 64 -7.94 -2.40 12.73
C VAL A 64 -7.60 -1.39 11.63
N SER A 65 -8.62 -0.71 11.10
CA SER A 65 -8.41 0.32 10.09
C SER A 65 -7.53 1.45 10.61
N VAL A 66 -6.53 1.88 9.82
CA VAL A 66 -5.66 3.02 10.14
C VAL A 66 -6.48 4.27 10.44
N GLN A 67 -7.59 4.48 9.73
CA GLN A 67 -8.44 5.64 9.94
C GLN A 67 -9.00 5.73 11.38
N TYR A 68 -9.42 4.60 11.95
CA TYR A 68 -9.89 4.57 13.34
C TYR A 68 -8.72 4.84 14.31
N LEU A 69 -7.54 4.28 14.03
CA LEU A 69 -6.35 4.46 14.85
C LEU A 69 -5.87 5.93 14.83
N THR A 70 -5.83 6.56 13.67
CA THR A 70 -5.53 7.99 13.52
C THR A 70 -6.53 8.84 14.29
N TRP A 71 -7.84 8.55 14.20
CA TRP A 71 -8.84 9.26 15.00
C TRP A 71 -8.59 9.09 16.51
N CYS A 72 -8.23 7.88 16.96
CA CYS A 72 -7.88 7.62 18.35
C CYS A 72 -6.67 8.46 18.79
N TYR A 73 -5.61 8.47 17.98
CA TYR A 73 -4.38 9.22 18.24
C TYR A 73 -4.63 10.74 18.29
N GLU A 74 -5.49 11.26 17.42
CA GLU A 74 -5.81 12.70 17.38
C GLU A 74 -6.81 13.14 18.47
N THR A 75 -7.68 12.25 18.94
CA THR A 75 -8.84 12.61 19.79
C THR A 75 -8.72 12.15 21.23
N LEU A 76 -8.09 11.00 21.47
CA LEU A 76 -7.92 10.45 22.80
C LEU A 76 -6.64 11.02 23.40
N ASN A 77 -6.81 11.81 24.45
CA ASN A 77 -5.66 12.23 25.27
C ASN A 77 -5.30 11.11 26.26
N ASP A 78 -4.03 11.07 26.68
CA ASP A 78 -3.51 10.24 27.76
C ASP A 78 -3.46 8.72 27.49
N LYS A 79 -2.95 8.31 26.33
CA LYS A 79 -2.71 6.89 26.00
C LYS A 79 -1.28 6.64 25.46
N PRO A 80 -0.23 6.94 26.26
CA PRO A 80 1.16 6.93 25.77
C PRO A 80 1.62 5.59 25.19
N CYS A 81 1.19 4.45 25.76
CA CYS A 81 1.55 3.13 25.22
C CYS A 81 0.88 2.83 23.87
N PHE A 82 -0.32 3.37 23.64
CA PHE A 82 -0.98 3.27 22.34
C PHE A 82 -0.32 4.21 21.34
N ASP A 83 0.00 5.44 21.74
CA ASP A 83 0.64 6.43 20.87
C ASP A 83 1.97 5.88 20.33
N GLU A 84 2.81 5.35 21.23
CA GLU A 84 4.10 4.75 20.88
C GLU A 84 3.94 3.52 19.96
N ALA A 85 2.97 2.65 20.23
CA ALA A 85 2.73 1.47 19.39
C ALA A 85 2.14 1.82 18.02
N PHE A 86 1.26 2.84 17.97
CA PHE A 86 0.67 3.32 16.74
C PHE A 86 1.70 4.05 15.87
N GLU A 87 2.58 4.86 16.45
CA GLU A 87 3.68 5.51 15.73
C GLU A 87 4.59 4.47 15.07
N ARG A 88 5.07 3.46 15.82
CA ARG A 88 5.90 2.37 15.25
C ARG A 88 5.20 1.62 14.13
N TYR A 89 3.92 1.27 14.34
CA TYR A 89 3.14 0.58 13.32
C TYR A 89 2.97 1.43 12.06
N ARG A 90 2.68 2.72 12.22
CA ARG A 90 2.49 3.66 11.11
C ARG A 90 3.79 3.90 10.36
N GLU A 91 4.92 4.09 11.05
CA GLU A 91 6.24 4.22 10.42
C GLU A 91 6.57 2.98 9.59
N GLY A 92 6.33 1.78 10.13
CA GLY A 92 6.50 0.54 9.39
C GLY A 92 5.59 0.43 8.17
N LEU A 93 4.33 0.88 8.25
CA LEU A 93 3.45 0.97 7.07
C LEU A 93 4.02 1.91 6.02
N GLU A 94 4.49 3.09 6.41
CA GLU A 94 5.06 4.08 5.50
C GLU A 94 6.31 3.53 4.80
N GLU A 95 7.21 2.86 5.52
CA GLU A 95 8.38 2.18 4.96
C GLU A 95 7.98 1.02 4.02
N TRP A 96 7.00 0.21 4.42
CA TRP A 96 6.49 -0.90 3.61
C TRP A 96 5.92 -0.42 2.26
N THR A 97 5.32 0.78 2.21
CA THR A 97 4.84 1.35 0.93
C THR A 97 5.95 1.57 -0.10
N GLU A 98 7.22 1.66 0.30
CA GLU A 98 8.29 1.95 -0.66
C GLU A 98 8.54 0.78 -1.60
N ASP A 99 8.57 -0.44 -1.06
CA ASP A 99 8.90 -1.66 -1.79
C ASP A 99 7.69 -2.58 -2.05
N HIS A 100 6.60 -2.43 -1.26
CA HIS A 100 5.45 -3.33 -1.24
C HIS A 100 4.11 -2.58 -1.37
N TYR A 101 4.08 -1.48 -2.12
CA TYR A 101 2.87 -0.68 -2.36
C TYR A 101 1.69 -1.46 -2.97
N MET A 102 1.94 -2.61 -3.60
CA MET A 102 0.91 -3.42 -4.24
C MET A 102 0.04 -4.23 -3.25
N ASP A 103 0.52 -4.44 -2.02
CA ASP A 103 -0.13 -5.26 -0.99
C ASP A 103 -1.23 -4.49 -0.21
N PHE A 104 -1.36 -3.20 -0.48
CA PHE A 104 -2.29 -2.33 0.23
C PHE A 104 -3.74 -2.60 -0.18
N VAL A 105 -4.57 -2.77 0.84
CA VAL A 105 -5.99 -3.11 0.67
C VAL A 105 -6.81 -1.84 0.46
N VAL A 106 -7.70 -1.90 -0.53
CA VAL A 106 -8.71 -0.87 -0.77
C VAL A 106 -9.74 -0.92 0.35
N THR A 107 -9.69 0.06 1.25
CA THR A 107 -10.57 0.15 2.45
C THR A 107 -11.83 0.99 2.21
N PHE A 108 -12.09 1.44 0.98
CA PHE A 108 -13.19 2.36 0.67
C PHE A 108 -13.79 2.15 -0.72
N GLY A 109 -14.89 2.86 -0.98
CA GLY A 109 -15.61 2.78 -2.24
C GLY A 109 -16.52 1.54 -2.34
N VAL A 110 -17.13 1.38 -3.51
CA VAL A 110 -18.12 0.30 -3.78
C VAL A 110 -17.53 -0.77 -4.70
N LYS A 111 -16.60 -0.41 -5.57
CA LYS A 111 -16.14 -1.25 -6.68
C LYS A 111 -15.14 -2.34 -6.25
N TYR A 112 -14.15 -1.98 -5.43
CA TYR A 112 -13.04 -2.87 -5.04
C TYR A 112 -12.79 -3.00 -3.53
N PRO A 113 -13.78 -2.87 -2.61
CA PRO A 113 -13.49 -2.98 -1.19
C PRO A 113 -12.90 -4.36 -0.85
N GLY A 114 -11.80 -4.37 -0.10
CA GLY A 114 -11.11 -5.60 0.34
C GLY A 114 -10.17 -6.22 -0.70
N LYS A 115 -10.03 -5.60 -1.87
CA LYS A 115 -9.05 -5.99 -2.89
C LYS A 115 -7.72 -5.30 -2.65
N ILE A 116 -6.61 -5.96 -2.99
CA ILE A 116 -5.30 -5.32 -2.95
C ILE A 116 -5.08 -4.47 -4.20
N LEU A 117 -4.18 -3.50 -4.12
CA LEU A 117 -3.89 -2.58 -5.22
C LEU A 117 -3.41 -3.34 -6.47
N GLU A 118 -2.67 -4.44 -6.30
CA GLU A 118 -2.23 -5.31 -7.40
C GLU A 118 -3.39 -5.80 -8.27
N GLU A 119 -4.51 -6.20 -7.65
CA GLU A 119 -5.69 -6.72 -8.34
C GLU A 119 -6.46 -5.61 -9.09
N CYS A 120 -6.23 -4.35 -8.75
CA CYS A 120 -7.01 -3.22 -9.23
C CYS A 120 -6.26 -2.32 -10.23
N GLN A 121 -4.93 -2.44 -10.31
CA GLN A 121 -4.06 -1.52 -11.07
C GLN A 121 -4.41 -1.39 -12.57
N HIS A 122 -5.01 -2.44 -13.16
CA HIS A 122 -5.36 -2.46 -14.59
C HIS A 122 -6.59 -1.63 -14.95
N ASP A 123 -7.35 -1.13 -13.97
CA ASP A 123 -8.53 -0.32 -14.18
C ASP A 123 -8.17 1.18 -14.24
N GLU A 124 -7.71 1.61 -15.42
CA GLU A 124 -7.25 2.99 -15.65
C GLU A 124 -8.30 4.05 -15.27
N GLU A 125 -9.58 3.81 -15.58
CA GLU A 125 -10.66 4.75 -15.25
C GLU A 125 -10.84 4.90 -13.73
N TRP A 126 -10.74 3.80 -12.99
CA TRP A 126 -10.83 3.83 -11.54
C TRP A 126 -9.59 4.47 -10.90
N MET A 127 -8.40 4.16 -11.41
CA MET A 127 -7.15 4.77 -10.95
C MET A 127 -7.15 6.28 -11.19
N ASP A 128 -7.57 6.74 -12.37
CA ASP A 128 -7.72 8.16 -12.67
C ASP A 128 -8.77 8.83 -11.78
N TRP A 129 -9.89 8.16 -11.51
CA TRP A 129 -10.90 8.66 -10.59
C TRP A 129 -10.34 8.86 -9.18
N LEU A 130 -9.51 7.94 -8.67
CA LEU A 130 -8.88 8.04 -7.35
C LEU A 130 -8.01 9.28 -7.21
N THR A 131 -7.25 9.64 -8.25
CA THR A 131 -6.39 10.84 -8.24
C THR A 131 -7.17 12.15 -8.07
N GLN A 132 -8.47 12.14 -8.37
CA GLN A 132 -9.34 13.30 -8.31
C GLN A 132 -10.07 13.45 -6.96
N GLN A 133 -9.83 12.57 -5.99
CA GLN A 133 -10.54 12.57 -4.69
C GLN A 133 -9.68 13.08 -3.53
N PRO A 134 -9.55 14.41 -3.33
CA PRO A 134 -8.70 14.97 -2.26
C PRO A 134 -9.17 14.63 -0.85
N HIS A 135 -10.49 14.43 -0.65
CA HIS A 135 -11.05 14.08 0.64
C HIS A 135 -10.72 12.64 1.04
N LEU A 136 -10.69 11.71 0.09
CA LEU A 136 -10.25 10.33 0.34
C LEU A 136 -8.75 10.28 0.59
N ARG A 137 -7.97 11.09 -0.14
CA ARG A 137 -6.52 11.20 0.05
C ARG A 137 -6.14 11.62 1.47
N LYS A 138 -6.84 12.60 2.04
CA LYS A 138 -6.60 13.01 3.43
C LYS A 138 -6.97 11.91 4.44
N LYS A 139 -8.00 11.12 4.13
CA LYS A 139 -8.59 10.13 5.04
C LYS A 139 -7.86 8.78 5.01
N HIS A 140 -7.28 8.44 3.86
CA HIS A 140 -6.59 7.18 3.60
C HIS A 140 -5.18 7.48 3.08
N ASP A 141 -4.44 8.30 3.83
CA ASP A 141 -3.12 8.81 3.46
C ASP A 141 -2.14 7.71 3.07
N ILE A 142 -2.00 6.66 3.90
CA ILE A 142 -1.12 5.52 3.61
C ILE A 142 -1.49 4.80 2.31
N PHE A 143 -2.78 4.55 2.07
CA PHE A 143 -3.23 3.94 0.81
C PHE A 143 -2.88 4.82 -0.39
N TYR A 144 -3.03 6.14 -0.25
CA TYR A 144 -2.69 7.07 -1.32
C TYR A 144 -1.17 7.23 -1.52
N MET A 145 -0.35 6.97 -0.51
CA MET A 145 1.11 6.85 -0.68
C MET A 145 1.45 5.65 -1.56
N ALA A 146 0.83 4.49 -1.29
CA ALA A 146 0.96 3.30 -2.14
C ALA A 146 0.47 3.54 -3.58
N LEU A 147 -0.69 4.21 -3.73
CA LEU A 147 -1.24 4.57 -5.04
C LEU A 147 -0.29 5.49 -5.83
N ASP A 148 0.28 6.50 -5.18
CA ASP A 148 1.24 7.42 -5.81
C ASP A 148 2.47 6.66 -6.32
N ARG A 149 2.96 5.68 -5.54
CA ARG A 149 4.07 4.80 -5.96
C ARG A 149 3.70 3.96 -7.17
N CYS A 150 2.52 3.33 -7.17
CA CYS A 150 1.99 2.58 -8.31
C CYS A 150 1.97 3.42 -9.60
N ILE A 151 1.38 4.61 -9.54
CA ILE A 151 1.26 5.52 -10.69
C ILE A 151 2.63 6.02 -11.16
N ALA A 152 3.54 6.32 -10.23
CA ALA A 152 4.90 6.77 -10.56
C ALA A 152 5.68 5.69 -11.34
N GLU A 153 5.57 4.43 -10.90
CA GLU A 153 6.22 3.29 -11.53
C GLU A 153 5.66 3.02 -12.94
N GLU A 154 4.35 3.01 -13.10
CA GLU A 154 3.70 2.86 -14.41
C GLU A 154 4.14 3.94 -15.40
N ARG A 155 4.17 5.21 -14.96
CA ARG A 155 4.68 6.33 -15.77
C ARG A 155 6.16 6.21 -16.08
N GLY A 156 6.95 5.60 -15.19
CA GLY A 156 8.34 5.24 -15.42
C GLY A 156 8.49 4.22 -16.55
N ARG A 157 7.72 3.13 -16.50
CA ARG A 157 7.68 2.06 -17.52
C ARG A 157 7.30 2.60 -18.91
N HIS A 158 6.28 3.45 -18.99
CA HIS A 158 5.89 4.09 -20.26
C HIS A 158 6.99 4.99 -20.85
N ARG A 159 7.73 5.73 -20.01
CA ARG A 159 8.86 6.56 -20.44
C ARG A 159 10.04 5.72 -20.94
N TYR A 160 10.32 4.58 -20.29
CA TYR A 160 11.36 3.65 -20.74
C TYR A 160 11.02 3.06 -22.11
N HIS A 161 9.79 2.58 -22.30
CA HIS A 161 9.38 1.93 -23.55
C HIS A 161 9.35 2.87 -24.76
N ARG A 162 9.04 4.16 -24.56
CA ARG A 162 9.12 5.19 -25.60
C ARG A 162 10.57 5.44 -26.05
N ARG A 163 11.53 5.33 -25.13
CA ARG A 163 12.96 5.55 -25.39
C ARG A 163 13.58 4.39 -26.16
N THR A 164 13.28 3.14 -25.78
CA THR A 164 13.74 1.94 -26.51
C THR A 164 13.13 1.84 -27.90
N ARG A 165 11.87 2.28 -28.08
CA ARG A 165 11.22 2.26 -29.40
C ARG A 165 11.78 3.33 -30.34
N SER A 166 12.15 4.53 -29.86
CA SER A 166 12.87 5.52 -30.67
C SER A 166 14.27 5.04 -31.08
N GLN A 167 15.01 4.37 -30.18
CA GLN A 167 16.33 3.82 -30.51
C GLN A 167 16.28 2.66 -31.51
N LEU A 168 15.21 1.85 -31.49
CA LEU A 168 14.99 0.79 -32.47
C LEU A 168 14.66 1.33 -33.87
N TYR A 169 14.03 2.50 -33.98
CA TYR A 169 13.80 3.14 -35.29
C TYR A 169 15.07 3.79 -35.86
N GLU A 170 15.93 4.37 -35.02
CA GLU A 170 17.24 4.91 -35.44
C GLU A 170 18.24 3.82 -35.90
N LEU A 171 18.05 2.55 -35.50
CA LEU A 171 18.82 1.41 -35.99
C LEU A 171 18.19 0.70 -37.20
N SER A 172 17.01 1.15 -37.65
CA SER A 172 16.25 0.54 -38.74
C SER A 172 16.24 1.36 -40.03
N ASP A 173 17.09 2.39 -40.14
CA ASP A 173 17.33 3.07 -41.43
C ASP A 173 17.97 2.08 -42.42
N PRO A 174 17.30 1.70 -43.52
CA PRO A 174 17.81 0.75 -44.48
C PRO A 174 18.65 1.49 -45.53
N VAL A 175 19.79 2.07 -45.12
CA VAL A 175 20.78 2.61 -46.08
C VAL A 175 22.21 2.40 -45.58
N ASN A 176 22.64 1.15 -45.42
CA ASN A 176 23.97 0.72 -45.89
C ASN A 176 24.13 -0.82 -45.76
N TYR A 177 24.00 -1.53 -46.87
CA TYR A 177 24.42 -2.92 -46.98
C TYR A 177 25.96 -2.95 -47.05
N ASP A 178 26.66 -2.94 -45.91
CA ASP A 178 28.09 -3.29 -45.90
C ASP A 178 28.68 -3.69 -44.52
N ASN A 179 27.86 -3.91 -43.48
CA ASN A 179 28.39 -4.21 -42.14
C ASN A 179 27.69 -5.39 -41.44
N TYR A 180 27.74 -6.57 -42.06
CA TYR A 180 27.40 -7.84 -41.38
C TYR A 180 28.51 -8.38 -40.45
N ALA A 181 29.49 -7.55 -40.08
CA ALA A 181 30.57 -7.96 -39.19
C ALA A 181 30.32 -7.67 -37.69
N LEU A 182 29.31 -6.85 -37.34
CA LEU A 182 29.13 -6.39 -35.95
C LEU A 182 27.97 -7.02 -35.18
N LEU A 183 27.10 -7.82 -35.81
CA LEU A 183 26.01 -8.51 -35.11
C LEU A 183 26.47 -9.66 -34.19
N ARG A 184 27.77 -9.94 -34.10
CA ARG A 184 28.33 -10.97 -33.20
C ARG A 184 28.75 -10.48 -31.82
N VAL A 185 28.64 -9.18 -31.51
CA VAL A 185 29.16 -8.65 -30.23
C VAL A 185 28.07 -8.48 -29.15
N PHE A 186 26.78 -8.46 -29.50
CA PHE A 186 25.71 -8.11 -28.54
C PHE A 186 24.82 -9.26 -28.04
N PHE A 187 24.96 -10.49 -28.53
CA PHE A 187 24.17 -11.64 -28.03
C PHE A 187 25.05 -12.90 -27.84
N PRO A 188 25.64 -13.13 -26.65
CA PRO A 188 26.47 -14.31 -26.39
C PRO A 188 25.69 -15.54 -25.87
N LYS A 189 24.35 -15.63 -26.00
CA LYS A 189 23.57 -16.70 -25.35
C LYS A 189 22.49 -17.39 -26.19
N TYR A 190 22.74 -17.61 -27.48
CA TYR A 190 22.04 -18.67 -28.21
C TYR A 190 23.05 -19.46 -29.06
N ASN A 191 23.49 -20.60 -28.54
CA ASN A 191 24.10 -21.66 -29.34
C ASN A 191 22.98 -22.62 -29.76
N LEU A 192 22.74 -22.72 -31.06
CA LEU A 192 22.24 -23.92 -31.73
C LEU A 192 23.44 -24.59 -32.40
#